data_AF-A0AAW2EBB7-F1
#
_entry.id   AF-A0AAW2EBB7-F1
#
_cell.length_a   1.000
_cell.length_b   1.000
_cell.length_c   1.000
_cell.angle_alpha   90.00
_cell.angle_beta   90.00
_cell.angle_gamma   90.00
#
_symmetry.space_group_name_H-M   'P 1'
#
loop_
_entity.id
_entity.type
_entity.pdbx_description
1 polymer ?
#
loop_
_entity_poly.entity_id
_entity_poly.type
_entity_poly.pdbx_seq_one_letter_code
_entity_poly.pdbx_strand_id
1 'polypeptide(L)'
;MNNKDIYKELRLRGYQYSGIFRGLNRVSVTKSNGSIAWAFNWIAFMDSMLQMMILGQNTRDLLVPTRICKLTIDPKYHLHLIQNTSINNRQLPVNYYKHLNAITSGGIEIYGVVATFIPNRLKTVNIVLEEHTFVAHRDLESSISLQNAIRMSIHLALECCNMLNVKIIEFLDTDDKLTSEDLNSPLINKILSDLPQIRHETKLVTNHKNLQNISLPDNISVTEMTKLSKNENCLMVFCFNILKKNKEELYKQLLSLLMPQGFLLTLEESTDCEYSYLKKNKLNIIIERQINNKKLLLLRKRKMLRKSVSCCTC
;
A
#
# COMPACT_ATOMS: atom_id res chain seq x y z
N MET A 1 -18.88 25.25 -16.65
CA MET A 1 -18.12 24.63 -15.54
C MET A 1 -18.52 25.29 -14.24
N ASN A 2 -18.87 24.49 -13.23
CA ASN A 2 -19.12 24.99 -11.87
C ASN A 2 -17.79 25.08 -11.07
N ASN A 3 -17.82 25.66 -9.87
CA ASN A 3 -16.66 25.80 -8.99
C ASN A 3 -15.87 24.48 -8.80
N LYS A 4 -16.58 23.36 -8.54
CA LYS A 4 -15.94 22.05 -8.33
C LYS A 4 -15.20 21.58 -9.58
N ASP A 5 -15.79 21.75 -10.76
CA ASP A 5 -15.16 21.38 -12.04
C ASP A 5 -13.89 22.19 -12.30
N ILE A 6 -13.94 23.50 -12.04
CA ILE A 6 -12.84 24.44 -12.25
C ILE A 6 -11.65 24.05 -11.38
N TYR A 7 -11.85 23.91 -10.07
CA TYR A 7 -10.76 23.60 -9.16
C TYR A 7 -10.32 22.14 -9.22
N LYS A 8 -11.14 21.23 -9.75
CA LYS A 8 -10.70 19.88 -10.11
C LYS A 8 -9.71 19.93 -11.27
N GLU A 9 -10.02 20.66 -12.35
CA GLU A 9 -9.10 20.82 -13.49
C GLU A 9 -7.80 21.51 -13.05
N LEU A 10 -7.87 22.61 -12.29
CA LEU A 10 -6.67 23.27 -11.76
C LEU A 10 -5.85 22.33 -10.84
N ARG A 11 -6.51 21.51 -10.02
CA ARG A 11 -5.80 20.53 -9.17
C ARG A 11 -5.06 19.47 -9.97
N LEU A 12 -5.62 19.02 -11.09
CA LEU A 12 -4.95 18.07 -12.00
C LEU A 12 -3.70 18.68 -12.65
N ARG A 13 -3.68 20.00 -12.88
CA ARG A 13 -2.49 20.72 -13.37
C ARG A 13 -1.42 20.95 -12.29
N GLY A 14 -1.75 20.72 -11.02
CA GLY A 14 -0.82 20.86 -9.88
C GLY A 14 -1.16 21.99 -8.92
N TYR A 15 -2.18 22.82 -9.19
CA TYR A 15 -2.55 23.92 -8.30
C TYR A 15 -3.32 23.43 -7.07
N GLN A 16 -3.00 23.96 -5.88
CA GLN A 16 -3.60 23.55 -4.61
C GLN A 16 -4.41 24.68 -3.95
N TYR A 17 -5.17 25.44 -4.75
CA TYR A 17 -6.01 26.54 -4.23
C TYR A 17 -7.01 26.06 -3.16
N SER A 18 -7.23 26.90 -2.14
CA SER A 18 -8.11 26.64 -1.00
C SER A 18 -8.74 27.95 -0.48
N GLY A 19 -9.82 27.83 0.31
CA GLY A 19 -10.49 28.98 0.94
C GLY A 19 -10.93 30.04 -0.08
N ILE A 20 -10.63 31.31 0.23
CA ILE A 20 -10.99 32.48 -0.59
C ILE A 20 -10.28 32.51 -1.95
N PHE A 21 -9.18 31.76 -2.13
CA PHE A 21 -8.51 31.60 -3.43
C PHE A 21 -9.26 30.66 -4.37
N ARG A 22 -10.39 30.10 -3.93
CA ARG A 22 -11.35 29.42 -4.81
C ARG A 22 -12.45 30.35 -5.33
N GLY A 23 -12.08 31.56 -5.74
CA GLY A 23 -13.00 32.64 -6.10
C GLY A 23 -13.81 32.44 -7.39
N LEU A 24 -13.31 31.71 -8.39
CA LEU A 24 -14.06 31.38 -9.62
C LEU A 24 -15.28 30.49 -9.33
N ASN A 25 -16.49 31.04 -9.49
CA ASN A 25 -17.74 30.33 -9.23
C ASN A 25 -18.28 29.58 -10.44
N ARG A 26 -18.25 30.23 -11.60
CA ARG A 26 -18.70 29.67 -12.87
C ARG A 26 -17.78 30.14 -13.98
N VAL A 27 -17.49 29.26 -14.93
CA VAL A 27 -16.74 29.57 -16.14
C VAL A 27 -17.42 28.90 -17.33
N SER A 28 -17.53 29.65 -18.43
CA SER A 28 -17.98 29.15 -19.74
C SER A 28 -17.11 27.99 -20.24
N VAL A 29 -17.67 27.12 -21.08
CA VAL A 29 -16.91 25.99 -21.65
C VAL A 29 -15.74 26.47 -22.51
N THR A 30 -15.92 27.61 -23.19
CA THR A 30 -14.87 28.30 -23.97
C THR A 30 -13.80 28.96 -23.11
N LYS A 31 -13.99 29.02 -21.79
CA LYS A 31 -13.06 29.65 -20.82
C LYS A 31 -12.76 31.12 -21.13
N SER A 32 -13.71 31.81 -21.77
CA SER A 32 -13.63 33.24 -22.13
C SER A 32 -14.37 34.13 -21.14
N ASN A 33 -15.40 33.61 -20.48
CA ASN A 33 -16.24 34.37 -19.55
C ASN A 33 -16.52 33.53 -18.29
N GLY A 34 -16.71 34.20 -17.15
CA GLY A 34 -17.03 33.56 -15.88
C GLY A 34 -17.51 34.54 -14.82
N SER A 35 -17.58 34.08 -13.57
CA SER A 35 -17.86 34.92 -12.40
C SER A 35 -16.89 34.63 -11.26
N ILE A 36 -16.42 35.70 -10.60
CA ILE A 36 -15.51 35.65 -9.45
C ILE A 36 -16.26 36.17 -8.22
N ALA A 37 -16.17 35.43 -7.11
CA ALA A 37 -16.65 35.87 -5.81
C ALA A 37 -15.79 37.01 -5.25
N TRP A 38 -16.43 38.06 -4.78
CA TRP A 38 -15.76 39.17 -4.08
C TRP A 38 -15.84 38.96 -2.58
N ALA A 39 -14.70 38.65 -1.96
CA ALA A 39 -14.56 38.41 -0.51
C ALA A 39 -13.81 39.53 0.21
N PHE A 40 -13.95 40.78 -0.25
CA PHE A 40 -13.21 41.95 0.27
C PHE A 40 -11.69 41.79 0.28
N ASN A 41 -11.17 40.93 -0.60
CA ASN A 41 -9.75 40.63 -0.70
C ASN A 41 -9.29 40.81 -2.14
N TRP A 42 -8.63 41.93 -2.41
CA TRP A 42 -8.09 42.26 -3.73
C TRP A 42 -7.10 41.23 -4.24
N ILE A 43 -6.28 40.63 -3.35
CA ILE A 43 -5.28 39.62 -3.70
C ILE A 43 -5.97 38.37 -4.25
N ALA A 44 -6.91 37.79 -3.50
CA ALA A 44 -7.64 36.60 -3.93
C ALA A 44 -8.51 36.85 -5.17
N PHE A 45 -9.04 38.07 -5.32
CA PHE A 45 -9.83 38.46 -6.48
C PHE A 45 -8.96 38.57 -7.75
N MET A 46 -7.83 39.29 -7.69
CA MET A 46 -6.90 39.37 -8.82
C MET A 46 -6.25 38.03 -9.13
N ASP A 47 -5.94 37.22 -8.11
CA ASP A 47 -5.45 35.85 -8.32
C ASP A 47 -6.49 35.00 -9.07
N SER A 48 -7.78 35.12 -8.74
CA SER A 48 -8.86 34.46 -9.48
C SER A 48 -8.96 34.92 -10.94
N MET A 49 -8.61 36.17 -11.25
CA MET A 49 -8.48 36.64 -12.64
C MET A 49 -7.31 35.96 -13.36
N LEU A 50 -6.15 35.81 -12.70
CA LEU A 50 -5.00 35.07 -13.24
C LEU A 50 -5.33 33.58 -13.43
N GLN A 51 -6.06 32.97 -12.50
CA GLN A 51 -6.57 31.60 -12.61
C GLN A 51 -7.47 31.42 -13.84
N MET A 52 -8.31 32.41 -14.17
CA MET A 52 -9.16 32.38 -15.36
C MET A 52 -8.32 32.33 -16.65
N MET A 53 -7.25 33.11 -16.72
CA MET A 53 -6.31 33.05 -17.85
C MET A 53 -5.59 31.70 -17.93
N ILE A 54 -5.06 31.21 -16.80
CA ILE A 54 -4.40 29.90 -16.74
C ILE A 54 -5.35 28.80 -17.23
N LEU A 55 -6.61 28.82 -16.80
CA LEU A 55 -7.62 27.87 -17.22
C LEU A 55 -7.89 27.93 -18.73
N GLY A 56 -7.86 29.15 -19.30
CA GLY A 56 -8.00 29.45 -20.73
C GLY A 56 -6.82 28.99 -21.60
N GLN A 57 -5.68 28.64 -21.01
CA GLN A 57 -4.57 28.03 -21.74
C GLN A 57 -4.90 26.60 -22.17
N ASN A 58 -4.44 26.24 -23.36
CA ASN A 58 -4.70 24.92 -23.96
C ASN A 58 -3.87 23.81 -23.29
N THR A 59 -2.71 24.16 -22.72
CA THR A 59 -1.86 23.20 -22.03
C THR A 59 -2.41 22.86 -20.63
N ARG A 60 -2.12 21.65 -20.17
CA ARG A 60 -2.46 21.17 -18.82
C ARG A 60 -1.28 21.24 -17.84
N ASP A 61 -0.30 22.05 -18.18
CA ASP A 61 0.91 22.19 -17.38
C ASP A 61 0.71 23.13 -16.19
N LEU A 62 1.58 22.99 -15.19
CA LEU A 62 1.69 23.95 -14.10
C LEU A 62 2.39 25.20 -14.63
N LEU A 63 1.71 26.33 -14.57
CA LEU A 63 2.18 27.63 -15.04
C LEU A 63 2.18 28.62 -13.88
N VAL A 64 3.14 29.53 -13.86
CA VAL A 64 3.11 30.68 -12.94
C VAL A 64 3.22 31.99 -13.72
N PRO A 65 2.42 33.01 -13.38
CA PRO A 65 2.61 34.35 -13.93
C PRO A 65 4.01 34.88 -13.57
N THR A 66 4.78 35.31 -14.57
CA THR A 66 6.12 35.90 -14.38
C THR A 66 6.20 37.35 -14.81
N ARG A 67 5.32 37.79 -15.72
CA ARG A 67 5.28 39.18 -16.19
C ARG A 67 3.84 39.62 -16.41
N ILE A 68 3.58 40.90 -16.16
CA ILE A 68 2.32 41.58 -16.48
C ILE A 68 2.72 42.86 -17.21
N CYS A 69 2.22 43.07 -18.43
CA CYS A 69 2.56 44.28 -19.19
C CYS A 69 1.88 45.53 -18.61
N LYS A 70 0.61 45.43 -18.22
CA LYS A 70 -0.14 46.55 -17.63
C LYS A 70 -1.20 46.03 -16.67
N LEU A 71 -1.36 46.72 -15.54
CA LEU A 71 -2.40 46.51 -14.55
C LEU A 71 -3.10 47.84 -14.29
N THR A 72 -4.38 47.93 -14.60
CA THR A 72 -5.23 49.10 -14.30
C THR A 72 -6.18 48.74 -13.17
N ILE A 73 -6.25 49.59 -12.14
CA ILE A 73 -7.18 49.42 -11.02
C ILE A 73 -7.92 50.74 -10.81
N ASP A 74 -9.25 50.70 -10.94
CA ASP A 74 -10.17 51.75 -10.52
C ASP A 74 -10.99 51.26 -9.32
N PRO A 75 -10.55 51.57 -8.08
CA PRO A 75 -11.26 51.17 -6.87
C PRO A 75 -12.64 51.81 -6.74
N LYS A 76 -12.82 53.06 -7.21
CA LYS A 76 -14.10 53.77 -7.07
C LYS A 76 -15.17 53.10 -7.91
N TYR A 77 -14.84 52.80 -9.16
CA TYR A 77 -15.73 52.05 -10.05
C TYR A 77 -15.99 50.64 -9.53
N HIS A 78 -14.96 49.92 -9.07
CA HIS A 78 -15.12 48.58 -8.52
C HIS A 78 -16.07 48.56 -7.30
N LEU A 79 -15.91 49.51 -6.37
CA LEU A 79 -16.77 49.63 -5.19
C LEU A 79 -18.21 49.96 -5.58
N HIS A 80 -18.43 50.86 -6.53
CA HIS A 80 -19.76 51.18 -7.04
C HIS A 80 -20.50 49.95 -7.58
N LEU A 81 -19.80 49.05 -8.27
CA LEU A 81 -20.41 47.81 -8.79
C LEU A 81 -20.86 46.83 -7.71
N ILE A 82 -20.24 46.84 -6.53
CA ILE A 82 -20.55 45.88 -5.45
C ILE A 82 -21.46 46.46 -4.36
N GLN A 83 -21.71 47.78 -4.36
CA GLN A 83 -22.51 48.48 -3.34
C GLN A 83 -23.94 47.91 -3.22
N ASN A 84 -24.56 47.54 -4.34
CA ASN A 84 -25.95 47.06 -4.37
C ASN A 84 -26.10 45.54 -4.23
N THR A 85 -24.99 44.81 -3.99
CA THR A 85 -25.00 43.35 -3.82
C THR A 85 -24.87 42.94 -2.34
N SER A 86 -25.73 42.00 -1.93
CA SER A 86 -25.66 41.41 -0.59
C SER A 86 -24.30 40.76 -0.35
N ILE A 87 -23.79 40.87 0.88
CA ILE A 87 -22.44 40.43 1.28
C ILE A 87 -22.15 38.98 0.86
N ASN A 88 -23.14 38.10 0.97
CA ASN A 88 -22.99 36.67 0.68
C ASN A 88 -23.04 36.32 -0.82
N ASN A 89 -23.48 37.24 -1.69
CA ASN A 89 -23.68 37.01 -3.12
C ASN A 89 -22.87 37.97 -4.01
N ARG A 90 -21.86 38.67 -3.47
CA ARG A 90 -21.04 39.58 -4.28
C ARG A 90 -20.23 38.78 -5.29
N GLN A 91 -20.64 38.86 -6.55
CA GLN A 91 -19.96 38.22 -7.66
C GLN A 91 -19.81 39.23 -8.79
N LEU A 92 -18.64 39.25 -9.39
CA LEU A 92 -18.35 40.09 -10.55
C LEU A 92 -18.11 39.22 -11.77
N PRO A 93 -18.63 39.60 -12.95
CA PRO A 93 -18.31 38.92 -14.18
C PRO A 93 -16.81 39.10 -14.50
N VAL A 94 -16.17 38.05 -15.00
CA VAL A 94 -14.79 38.09 -15.52
C VAL A 94 -14.80 37.72 -16.99
N ASN A 95 -14.09 38.50 -17.79
CA ASN A 95 -13.91 38.27 -19.22
C ASN A 95 -12.41 38.12 -19.52
N TYR A 96 -12.06 37.06 -20.25
CA TYR A 96 -10.72 36.80 -20.75
C TYR A 96 -10.72 36.84 -22.27
N TYR A 97 -10.06 37.86 -22.82
CA TYR A 97 -9.90 38.08 -24.25
C TYR A 97 -8.57 37.46 -24.70
N LYS A 98 -8.59 36.17 -25.04
CA LYS A 98 -7.39 35.40 -25.40
C LYS A 98 -6.55 36.05 -26.51
N HIS A 99 -7.17 36.60 -27.55
CA HIS A 99 -6.46 37.24 -28.66
C HIS A 99 -5.79 38.57 -28.27
N LEU A 100 -6.33 39.28 -27.28
CA LEU A 100 -5.75 40.52 -26.76
C LEU A 100 -4.83 40.27 -25.56
N ASN A 101 -4.79 39.04 -25.04
CA ASN A 101 -4.16 38.68 -23.78
C ASN A 101 -4.57 39.63 -22.64
N ALA A 102 -5.88 39.87 -22.51
CA ALA A 102 -6.45 40.82 -21.55
C ALA A 102 -7.53 40.15 -20.70
N ILE A 103 -7.55 40.45 -19.40
CA ILE A 103 -8.54 39.96 -18.45
C ILE A 103 -9.18 41.17 -17.77
N THR A 104 -10.50 41.25 -17.77
CA THR A 104 -11.24 42.34 -17.13
C THR A 104 -12.27 41.80 -16.14
N SER A 105 -12.36 42.44 -14.98
CA SER A 105 -13.41 42.16 -14.00
C SER A 105 -13.57 43.34 -13.03
N GLY A 106 -14.80 43.84 -12.89
CA GLY A 106 -15.08 45.03 -12.09
C GLY A 106 -14.25 46.23 -12.58
N GLY A 107 -13.62 46.94 -11.64
CA GLY A 107 -12.65 48.00 -11.95
C GLY A 107 -11.21 47.54 -12.15
N ILE A 108 -10.97 46.28 -12.52
CA ILE A 108 -9.62 45.76 -12.76
C ILE A 108 -9.47 45.30 -14.21
N GLU A 109 -8.36 45.72 -14.83
CA GLU A 109 -7.91 45.23 -16.13
C GLU A 109 -6.45 44.77 -16.01
N ILE A 110 -6.18 43.54 -16.45
CA ILE A 110 -4.84 42.96 -16.51
C ILE A 110 -4.53 42.66 -17.98
N TYR A 111 -3.46 43.24 -18.50
CA TYR A 111 -3.07 43.12 -19.90
C TYR A 111 -1.66 42.54 -20.04
N GLY A 112 -1.49 41.64 -21.01
CA GLY A 112 -0.20 41.09 -21.40
C GLY A 112 0.44 40.22 -20.31
N VAL A 113 -0.33 39.32 -19.70
CA VAL A 113 0.22 38.38 -18.72
C VAL A 113 1.05 37.31 -19.44
N VAL A 114 2.26 37.08 -18.97
CA VAL A 114 3.12 35.98 -19.40
C VAL A 114 3.21 34.98 -18.26
N ALA A 115 2.90 33.71 -18.56
CA ALA A 115 3.01 32.62 -17.62
C ALA A 115 4.03 31.60 -18.11
N THR A 116 4.92 31.15 -17.23
CA THR A 116 5.98 30.20 -17.55
C THR A 116 5.74 28.87 -16.88
N PHE A 117 6.15 27.80 -17.56
CA PHE A 117 6.09 26.44 -17.03
C PHE A 117 6.98 26.26 -15.80
N ILE A 118 6.49 25.47 -14.84
CA ILE A 118 7.27 24.95 -13.72
C ILE A 118 7.11 23.43 -13.66
N PRO A 119 8.20 22.66 -13.53
CA PRO A 119 8.11 21.21 -13.37
C PRO A 119 7.43 20.85 -12.04
N ASN A 120 6.50 19.90 -12.10
CA ASN A 120 5.93 19.30 -10.91
C ASN A 120 7.00 18.52 -10.15
N ARG A 121 7.05 18.68 -8.82
CA ARG A 121 7.90 17.84 -7.98
C ARG A 121 7.41 16.40 -8.08
N LEU A 122 8.24 15.50 -8.61
CA LEU A 122 7.96 14.07 -8.63
C LEU A 122 7.91 13.58 -7.18
N LYS A 123 6.72 13.20 -6.71
CA LYS A 123 6.62 12.41 -5.49
C LYS A 123 6.98 10.98 -5.86
N THR A 124 8.02 10.43 -5.24
CA THR A 124 8.35 9.02 -5.36
C THR A 124 7.21 8.22 -4.73
N VAL A 125 6.29 7.76 -5.57
CA VAL A 125 5.26 6.80 -5.16
C VAL A 125 5.77 5.44 -5.59
N ASN A 126 6.08 4.59 -4.62
CA ASN A 126 6.44 3.20 -4.90
C ASN A 126 5.15 2.45 -5.27
N ILE A 127 4.87 2.37 -6.56
CA ILE A 127 3.77 1.57 -7.09
C ILE A 127 4.26 0.12 -7.16
N VAL A 128 3.61 -0.77 -6.41
CA VAL A 128 3.85 -2.22 -6.50
C VAL A 128 2.91 -2.80 -7.55
N LEU A 129 3.46 -3.58 -8.47
CA LEU A 129 2.70 -4.36 -9.44
C LEU A 129 2.75 -5.82 -9.01
N GLU A 130 1.58 -6.44 -8.83
CA GLU A 130 1.45 -7.86 -8.47
C GLU A 130 0.67 -8.59 -9.57
N GLU A 131 1.09 -9.82 -9.87
CA GLU A 131 0.42 -10.70 -10.83
C GLU A 131 -0.31 -11.82 -10.08
N HIS A 132 -1.55 -12.09 -10.46
CA HIS A 132 -2.34 -13.19 -9.90
C HIS A 132 -2.40 -14.34 -10.91
N THR A 133 -1.71 -15.44 -10.59
CA THR A 133 -1.70 -16.66 -11.41
C THR A 133 -2.23 -17.84 -10.63
N PHE A 134 -2.71 -18.86 -11.35
CA PHE A 134 -3.08 -20.13 -10.72
C PHE A 134 -1.82 -20.88 -10.27
N VAL A 135 -1.81 -21.30 -9.01
CA VAL A 135 -0.70 -22.03 -8.39
C VAL A 135 -1.25 -23.35 -7.85
N ALA A 136 -0.90 -24.46 -8.50
CA ALA A 136 -1.38 -25.78 -8.10
C ALA A 136 -0.90 -26.19 -6.68
N HIS A 137 -1.70 -27.01 -6.00
CA HIS A 137 -1.36 -27.54 -4.67
C HIS A 137 -0.02 -28.29 -4.64
N ARG A 138 0.23 -29.10 -5.67
CA ARG A 138 1.50 -29.81 -5.89
C ARG A 138 1.98 -29.50 -7.28
N ASP A 139 3.23 -29.09 -7.36
CA ASP A 139 3.83 -28.68 -8.61
C ASP A 139 5.34 -28.81 -8.44
N LEU A 140 5.85 -29.89 -9.00
CA LEU A 140 7.24 -30.33 -8.85
C LEU A 140 8.09 -29.93 -10.07
N GLU A 141 7.45 -29.46 -11.15
CA GLU A 141 8.10 -29.16 -12.43
C GLU A 141 8.39 -27.66 -12.57
N SER A 142 7.55 -26.79 -11.98
CA SER A 142 7.81 -25.35 -12.01
C SER A 142 8.90 -24.94 -11.00
N SER A 143 9.94 -24.30 -11.50
CA SER A 143 10.96 -23.66 -10.66
C SER A 143 10.40 -22.37 -10.08
N ILE A 144 10.16 -22.34 -8.78
CA ILE A 144 9.78 -21.12 -8.05
C ILE A 144 10.88 -20.70 -7.08
N SER A 145 11.10 -19.39 -6.93
CA SER A 145 12.05 -18.88 -5.94
C SER A 145 11.57 -19.18 -4.52
N LEU A 146 12.51 -19.38 -3.58
CA LEU A 146 12.20 -19.57 -2.16
C LEU A 146 11.36 -18.41 -1.60
N GLN A 147 11.69 -17.18 -2.01
CA GLN A 147 10.93 -16.00 -1.64
C GLN A 147 9.46 -16.08 -2.04
N ASN A 148 9.16 -16.46 -3.29
CA ASN A 148 7.78 -16.56 -3.74
C ASN A 148 7.07 -17.74 -3.07
N ALA A 149 7.75 -18.86 -2.86
CA ALA A 149 7.18 -20.01 -2.19
C ALA A 149 6.80 -19.74 -0.71
N ILE A 150 7.66 -19.03 0.02
CA ILE A 150 7.38 -18.56 1.38
C ILE A 150 6.24 -17.53 1.36
N ARG A 151 6.28 -16.53 0.45
CA ARG A 151 5.24 -15.51 0.32
C ARG A 151 3.86 -16.13 0.09
N MET A 152 3.75 -17.04 -0.87
CA MET A 152 2.49 -17.75 -1.13
C MET A 152 2.03 -18.57 0.08
N SER A 153 2.95 -19.25 0.77
CA SER A 153 2.61 -20.05 1.95
C SER A 153 2.04 -19.19 3.08
N ILE A 154 2.64 -18.02 3.32
CA ILE A 154 2.16 -17.04 4.30
C ILE A 154 0.80 -16.49 3.87
N HIS A 155 0.64 -16.06 2.61
CA HIS A 155 -0.62 -15.50 2.10
C HIS A 155 -1.76 -16.52 2.23
N LEU A 156 -1.54 -17.78 1.88
CA LEU A 156 -2.52 -18.86 2.03
C LEU A 156 -2.89 -19.12 3.49
N ALA A 157 -1.91 -19.08 4.40
CA ALA A 157 -2.17 -19.22 5.83
C ALA A 157 -3.01 -18.05 6.37
N LEU A 158 -2.72 -16.83 5.94
CA LEU A 158 -3.47 -15.63 6.32
C LEU A 158 -4.91 -15.66 5.79
N GLU A 159 -5.10 -16.03 4.54
CA GLU A 159 -6.41 -16.17 3.92
C GLU A 159 -7.27 -17.23 4.64
N CYS A 160 -6.66 -18.35 5.05
CA CYS A 160 -7.34 -19.41 5.78
C CYS A 160 -7.76 -19.05 7.21
N CYS A 161 -7.03 -18.14 7.87
CA CYS A 161 -7.21 -17.84 9.29
C CYS A 161 -7.83 -16.46 9.55
N ASN A 162 -7.82 -15.55 8.58
CA ASN A 162 -8.37 -14.20 8.62
C ASN A 162 -7.99 -13.44 9.91
N MET A 163 -6.69 -13.36 10.19
CA MET A 163 -6.16 -12.72 11.40
C MET A 163 -5.33 -11.48 11.06
N LEU A 164 -5.47 -10.43 11.90
CA LEU A 164 -4.69 -9.20 11.79
C LEU A 164 -3.40 -9.24 12.61
N ASN A 165 -3.40 -9.95 13.75
CA ASN A 165 -2.23 -10.14 14.58
C ASN A 165 -1.60 -11.49 14.25
N VAL A 166 -0.43 -11.45 13.63
CA VAL A 166 0.22 -12.62 13.06
C VAL A 166 1.51 -12.88 13.80
N LYS A 167 1.70 -14.13 14.21
CA LYS A 167 2.94 -14.57 14.83
C LYS A 167 3.52 -15.73 14.06
N ILE A 168 4.75 -15.58 13.59
CA ILE A 168 5.49 -16.62 12.88
C ILE A 168 6.77 -16.91 13.65
N ILE A 169 7.07 -18.19 13.83
CA ILE A 169 8.27 -18.64 14.51
C ILE A 169 9.17 -19.32 13.48
N GLU A 170 10.40 -18.87 13.32
CA GLU A 170 11.45 -19.63 12.61
C GLU A 170 12.23 -20.43 13.65
N PHE A 171 12.25 -21.75 13.50
CA PHE A 171 12.92 -22.66 14.43
C PHE A 171 14.16 -23.29 13.79
N LEU A 172 15.27 -23.20 14.51
CA LEU A 172 16.56 -23.80 14.16
C LEU A 172 16.93 -24.85 15.22
N ASP A 173 17.17 -26.08 14.77
CA ASP A 173 17.69 -27.13 15.64
C ASP A 173 19.22 -26.98 15.80
N THR A 174 19.78 -27.55 16.86
CA THR A 174 21.24 -27.53 17.10
C THR A 174 22.02 -28.23 16.01
N ASP A 175 21.38 -29.18 15.32
CA ASP A 175 21.99 -29.99 14.27
C ASP A 175 22.01 -29.26 12.92
N ASP A 176 21.27 -28.16 12.78
CA ASP A 176 21.21 -27.38 11.55
C ASP A 176 22.47 -26.51 11.41
N LYS A 177 23.30 -26.83 10.40
CA LYS A 177 24.50 -26.05 10.03
C LYS A 177 24.13 -24.83 9.18
N LEU A 178 23.32 -23.93 9.72
CA LEU A 178 22.82 -22.76 9.00
C LEU A 178 23.59 -21.49 9.42
N THR A 179 23.85 -20.63 8.44
CA THR A 179 24.47 -19.31 8.65
C THR A 179 23.41 -18.22 8.78
N SER A 180 23.82 -16.99 9.10
CA SER A 180 22.91 -15.84 9.13
C SER A 180 22.24 -15.54 7.78
N GLU A 181 22.89 -15.92 6.68
CA GLU A 181 22.39 -15.71 5.31
C GLU A 181 21.27 -16.68 4.96
N ASP A 182 21.21 -17.83 5.63
CA ASP A 182 20.19 -18.86 5.40
C ASP A 182 18.88 -18.59 6.17
N LEU A 183 18.86 -17.56 7.03
CA LEU A 183 17.69 -17.19 7.83
C LEU A 183 16.58 -16.62 6.96
N ASN A 184 15.37 -17.14 7.15
CA ASN A 184 14.17 -16.67 6.46
C ASN A 184 13.40 -15.63 7.26
N SER A 185 13.71 -15.43 8.54
CA SER A 185 13.06 -14.43 9.39
C SER A 185 13.08 -13.01 8.80
N PRO A 186 14.18 -12.47 8.23
CA PRO A 186 14.15 -11.17 7.57
C PRO A 186 13.19 -11.12 6.37
N LEU A 187 13.15 -12.21 5.59
CA LEU A 187 12.27 -12.34 4.44
C LEU A 187 10.80 -12.45 4.85
N ILE A 188 10.50 -13.26 5.86
CA ILE A 188 9.17 -13.40 6.45
C ILE A 188 8.68 -12.05 6.97
N ASN A 189 9.54 -11.33 7.70
CA ASN A 189 9.24 -10.00 8.24
C ASN A 189 8.95 -8.99 7.12
N LYS A 190 9.73 -9.02 6.04
CA LYS A 190 9.49 -8.18 4.85
C LYS A 190 8.14 -8.49 4.20
N ILE A 191 7.82 -9.76 3.98
CA ILE A 191 6.55 -10.19 3.39
C ILE A 191 5.36 -9.69 4.23
N LEU A 192 5.43 -9.82 5.56
CA LEU A 192 4.36 -9.37 6.45
C LEU A 192 4.27 -7.83 6.54
N SER A 193 5.39 -7.13 6.39
CA SER A 193 5.44 -5.66 6.37
C SER A 193 4.86 -5.05 5.10
N ASP A 194 4.91 -5.78 3.97
CA ASP A 194 4.31 -5.35 2.70
C ASP A 194 2.76 -5.38 2.75
N LEU A 195 2.17 -6.10 3.71
CA LEU A 195 0.73 -6.31 3.79
C LEU A 195 0.03 -5.21 4.63
N PRO A 196 -1.05 -4.59 4.11
CA PRO A 196 -1.76 -3.55 4.83
C PRO A 196 -2.46 -4.09 6.08
N GLN A 197 -2.45 -3.31 7.16
CA GLN A 197 -3.19 -3.58 8.42
C GLN A 197 -2.73 -4.80 9.22
N ILE A 198 -1.77 -5.59 8.74
CA ILE A 198 -1.22 -6.73 9.46
C ILE A 198 -0.21 -6.25 10.51
N ARG A 199 -0.44 -6.63 11.77
CA ARG A 199 0.52 -6.51 12.85
C ARG A 199 1.22 -7.85 13.01
N HIS A 200 2.55 -7.86 12.95
CA HIS A 200 3.29 -9.10 12.96
C HIS A 200 4.40 -9.12 14.00
N GLU A 201 4.65 -10.31 14.54
CA GLU A 201 5.81 -10.63 15.36
C GLU A 201 6.48 -11.85 14.74
N THR A 202 7.76 -11.72 14.37
CA THR A 202 8.57 -12.87 13.94
C THR A 202 9.49 -13.27 15.08
N LYS A 203 9.49 -14.53 15.49
CA LYS A 203 10.43 -15.03 16.50
C LYS A 203 11.44 -15.96 15.85
N LEU A 204 12.73 -15.69 16.01
CA LEU A 204 13.78 -16.65 15.72
C LEU A 204 14.05 -17.47 16.98
N VAL A 205 13.89 -18.78 16.88
CA VAL A 205 14.09 -19.71 18.00
C VAL A 205 15.33 -20.54 17.71
N THR A 206 16.38 -20.33 18.50
CA THR A 206 17.68 -20.98 18.29
C THR A 206 18.45 -21.12 19.59
N ASN A 207 19.20 -22.23 19.71
CA ASN A 207 20.17 -22.44 20.78
C ASN A 207 21.61 -22.12 20.33
N HIS A 208 21.81 -21.69 19.07
CA HIS A 208 23.12 -21.32 18.53
C HIS A 208 23.51 -19.93 19.00
N LYS A 209 24.54 -19.85 19.87
CA LYS A 209 25.03 -18.57 20.44
C LYS A 209 25.42 -17.54 19.39
N ASN A 210 25.94 -17.98 18.24
CA ASN A 210 26.37 -17.09 17.15
C ASN A 210 25.19 -16.34 16.51
N LEU A 211 23.99 -16.92 16.55
CA LEU A 211 22.78 -16.34 15.96
C LEU A 211 22.00 -15.45 16.95
N GLN A 212 22.39 -15.46 18.24
CA GLN A 212 21.72 -14.66 19.29
C GLN A 212 22.05 -13.16 19.20
N ASN A 213 23.19 -12.80 18.60
CA ASN A 213 23.69 -11.41 18.54
C ASN A 213 23.61 -10.79 17.12
N ILE A 214 22.79 -11.34 16.23
CA ILE A 214 22.62 -10.81 14.87
C ILE A 214 21.78 -9.53 14.92
N SER A 215 22.19 -8.50 14.17
CA SER A 215 21.37 -7.32 13.93
C SER A 215 20.16 -7.69 13.06
N LEU A 216 18.99 -7.83 13.68
CA LEU A 216 17.72 -8.11 13.01
C LEU A 216 16.79 -6.87 13.09
N PRO A 217 15.82 -6.73 12.18
CA PRO A 217 14.78 -5.70 12.27
C PRO A 217 14.01 -5.76 13.61
N ASP A 218 13.51 -4.62 14.09
CA ASP A 218 12.87 -4.47 15.41
C ASP A 218 11.69 -5.43 15.68
N ASN A 219 11.01 -5.88 14.62
CA ASN A 219 9.88 -6.83 14.72
C ASN A 219 10.31 -8.30 14.85
N ILE A 220 11.61 -8.57 14.89
CA ILE A 220 12.17 -9.91 15.02
C ILE A 220 12.82 -10.08 16.40
N SER A 221 12.29 -10.98 17.22
CA SER A 221 12.88 -11.30 18.52
C SER A 221 13.59 -12.66 18.48
N VAL A 222 14.77 -12.73 19.11
CA VAL A 222 15.52 -13.99 19.24
C VAL A 222 15.25 -14.60 20.61
N THR A 223 14.87 -15.87 20.63
CA THR A 223 14.54 -16.60 21.87
C THR A 223 15.07 -18.03 21.82
N GLU A 224 15.15 -18.66 22.99
CA GLU A 224 15.50 -20.08 23.11
C GLU A 224 14.23 -20.90 23.25
N MET A 225 14.27 -22.16 22.81
CA MET A 225 13.11 -23.07 22.87
C MET A 225 12.58 -23.23 24.30
N THR A 226 13.46 -23.22 25.30
CA THR A 226 13.13 -23.38 26.72
C THR A 226 12.33 -22.20 27.29
N LYS A 227 12.39 -21.03 26.65
CA LYS A 227 11.72 -19.80 27.09
C LYS A 227 10.35 -19.60 26.45
N LEU A 228 9.99 -20.44 25.48
CA LEU A 228 8.69 -20.34 24.82
C LEU A 228 7.58 -20.89 25.72
N SER A 229 6.46 -20.18 25.75
CA SER A 229 5.27 -20.71 26.38
C SER A 229 4.69 -21.85 25.55
N LYS A 230 4.07 -22.85 26.18
CA LYS A 230 3.47 -23.99 25.45
C LYS A 230 2.32 -23.57 24.51
N ASN A 231 1.79 -22.36 24.65
CA ASN A 231 0.68 -21.82 23.87
C ASN A 231 1.01 -20.42 23.30
N GLU A 232 2.12 -20.28 22.57
CA GLU A 232 2.45 -19.03 21.87
C GLU A 232 1.37 -18.59 20.85
N ASN A 233 0.48 -19.51 20.46
CA ASN A 233 -0.64 -19.28 19.53
C ASN A 233 -0.17 -18.72 18.19
N CYS A 234 0.92 -19.27 17.65
CA CYS A 234 1.48 -18.82 16.39
C CYS A 234 0.67 -19.34 15.19
N LEU A 235 0.60 -18.53 14.14
CA LEU A 235 -0.04 -18.91 12.88
C LEU A 235 0.80 -19.97 12.16
N MET A 236 2.11 -19.76 12.14
CA MET A 236 3.04 -20.60 11.40
C MET A 236 4.34 -20.83 12.15
N VAL A 237 4.87 -22.05 12.04
CA VAL A 237 6.24 -22.37 12.44
C VAL A 237 7.00 -22.77 11.18
N PHE A 238 8.12 -22.11 10.91
CA PHE A 238 9.05 -22.41 9.84
C PHE A 238 10.20 -23.27 10.39
N CYS A 239 10.48 -24.40 9.75
CA CYS A 239 11.51 -25.35 10.17
C CYS A 239 12.39 -25.80 8.99
N PHE A 240 13.54 -26.38 9.32
CA PHE A 240 14.43 -27.03 8.37
C PHE A 240 14.52 -28.53 8.66
N ASN A 241 14.48 -29.34 7.60
CA ASN A 241 14.74 -30.79 7.63
C ASN A 241 13.96 -31.55 8.73
N ILE A 242 12.74 -31.10 9.08
CA ILE A 242 11.99 -31.64 10.23
C ILE A 242 11.59 -33.10 10.01
N LEU A 243 11.37 -33.50 8.75
CA LEU A 243 10.95 -34.86 8.42
C LEU A 243 12.07 -35.89 8.63
N LYS A 244 13.34 -35.49 8.49
CA LYS A 244 14.49 -36.38 8.73
C LYS A 244 14.86 -36.52 10.20
N LYS A 245 14.56 -35.52 11.02
CA LYS A 245 15.08 -35.43 12.39
C LYS A 245 14.59 -36.53 13.35
N ASN A 246 13.55 -37.29 13.01
CA ASN A 246 13.02 -38.43 13.78
C ASN A 246 12.90 -38.19 15.32
N LYS A 247 12.70 -36.94 15.74
CA LYS A 247 12.56 -36.51 17.14
C LYS A 247 11.08 -36.24 17.43
N GLU A 248 10.35 -37.24 17.92
CA GLU A 248 8.90 -37.11 18.19
C GLU A 248 8.56 -36.01 19.21
N GLU A 249 9.41 -35.82 20.22
CA GLU A 249 9.21 -34.82 21.27
C GLU A 249 9.28 -33.40 20.70
N LEU A 250 10.30 -33.13 19.88
CA LEU A 250 10.49 -31.84 19.21
C LEU A 250 9.26 -31.53 18.34
N TYR A 251 8.77 -32.52 17.61
CA TYR A 251 7.60 -32.35 16.77
C TYR A 251 6.32 -32.05 17.57
N LYS A 252 6.09 -32.75 18.69
CA LYS A 252 4.97 -32.46 19.62
C LYS A 252 5.09 -31.05 20.20
N GLN A 253 6.30 -30.62 20.55
CA GLN A 253 6.56 -29.27 21.04
C GLN A 253 6.23 -28.21 20.00
N LEU A 254 6.77 -28.32 18.76
CA LEU A 254 6.47 -27.37 17.69
C LEU A 254 4.97 -27.29 17.39
N LEU A 255 4.28 -28.44 17.36
CA LEU A 255 2.85 -28.47 17.15
C LEU A 255 2.04 -27.87 18.32
N SER A 256 2.56 -27.82 19.54
CA SER A 256 1.88 -27.15 20.66
C SER A 256 1.93 -25.62 20.55
N LEU A 257 2.98 -25.07 19.93
CA LEU A 257 3.12 -23.62 19.72
C LEU A 257 2.05 -23.09 18.74
N LEU A 258 1.64 -23.92 17.78
CA LEU A 258 0.68 -23.57 16.74
C LEU A 258 -0.74 -23.43 17.28
N MET A 259 -1.41 -22.38 16.80
CA MET A 259 -2.86 -22.24 16.97
C MET A 259 -3.62 -23.43 16.34
N PRO A 260 -4.90 -23.69 16.71
CA PRO A 260 -5.65 -24.87 16.21
C PRO A 260 -5.73 -24.96 14.68
N GLN A 261 -5.68 -23.82 14.00
CA GLN A 261 -5.76 -23.71 12.54
C GLN A 261 -4.41 -23.47 11.86
N GLY A 262 -3.33 -23.43 12.64
CA GLY A 262 -2.00 -23.02 12.21
C GLY A 262 -1.28 -24.05 11.33
N PHE A 263 -0.14 -23.61 10.81
CA PHE A 263 0.59 -24.27 9.74
C PHE A 263 2.04 -24.55 10.15
N LEU A 264 2.58 -25.66 9.68
CA LEU A 264 4.00 -25.97 9.77
C LEU A 264 4.58 -25.85 8.37
N LEU A 265 5.52 -24.93 8.15
CA LEU A 265 6.24 -24.77 6.89
C LEU A 265 7.62 -25.38 7.07
N THR A 266 8.01 -26.33 6.23
CA THR A 266 9.34 -26.95 6.30
C THR A 266 10.06 -26.90 4.97
N LEU A 267 11.36 -26.61 5.03
CA LEU A 267 12.29 -26.70 3.91
C LEU A 267 13.17 -27.94 4.10
N GLU A 268 13.02 -28.91 3.22
CA GLU A 268 13.71 -30.20 3.25
C GLU A 268 14.78 -30.28 2.17
N GLU A 269 15.97 -30.78 2.48
CA GLU A 269 17.10 -30.90 1.54
C GLU A 269 17.03 -32.12 0.60
N SER A 270 16.16 -33.10 0.87
CA SER A 270 15.99 -34.27 0.00
C SER A 270 14.63 -34.28 -0.66
N THR A 271 14.59 -34.73 -1.91
CA THR A 271 13.35 -35.06 -2.63
C THR A 271 12.67 -36.32 -2.10
N ASP A 272 13.46 -37.26 -1.57
CA ASP A 272 13.01 -38.54 -1.03
C ASP A 272 12.62 -38.41 0.45
N CYS A 273 11.55 -37.66 0.70
CA CYS A 273 10.96 -37.58 2.04
C CYS A 273 9.96 -38.72 2.25
N GLU A 274 10.20 -39.58 3.24
CA GLU A 274 9.20 -40.56 3.66
C GLU A 274 8.02 -39.86 4.37
N TYR A 275 6.87 -39.80 3.70
CA TYR A 275 5.63 -39.23 4.23
C TYR A 275 4.96 -40.07 5.34
N SER A 276 5.60 -41.15 5.78
CA SER A 276 5.15 -42.02 6.86
C SER A 276 4.92 -41.24 8.17
N TYR A 277 5.82 -40.30 8.49
CA TYR A 277 5.73 -39.44 9.67
C TYR A 277 4.53 -38.48 9.66
N LEU A 278 4.14 -37.98 8.48
CA LEU A 278 2.97 -37.10 8.35
C LEU A 278 1.68 -37.83 8.74
N LYS A 279 1.56 -39.12 8.36
CA LYS A 279 0.41 -39.95 8.73
C LYS A 279 0.35 -40.19 10.23
N LYS A 280 1.48 -40.53 10.86
CA LYS A 280 1.59 -40.75 12.31
C LYS A 280 1.15 -39.52 13.10
N ASN A 281 1.54 -38.35 12.61
CA ASN A 281 1.29 -37.07 13.26
C ASN A 281 0.01 -36.35 12.79
N LYS A 282 -0.83 -37.04 12.00
CA LYS A 282 -2.10 -36.52 11.48
C LYS A 282 -1.95 -35.17 10.77
N LEU A 283 -0.91 -35.00 9.97
CA LEU A 283 -0.76 -33.82 9.09
C LEU A 283 -1.27 -34.09 7.69
N ASN A 284 -1.75 -33.03 7.05
CA ASN A 284 -1.99 -32.95 5.62
C ASN A 284 -1.01 -31.97 4.99
N ILE A 285 -0.57 -32.30 3.77
CA ILE A 285 0.17 -31.40 2.92
C ILE A 285 -0.84 -30.43 2.28
N ILE A 286 -0.60 -29.13 2.39
CA ILE A 286 -1.39 -28.03 1.82
C ILE A 286 -0.67 -27.36 0.66
N ILE A 287 0.66 -27.40 0.63
CA ILE A 287 1.48 -27.01 -0.53
C ILE A 287 2.69 -27.92 -0.58
N GLU A 288 3.05 -28.36 -1.78
CA GLU A 288 4.29 -29.07 -2.07
C GLU A 288 4.96 -28.45 -3.29
N ARG A 289 6.18 -27.92 -3.08
CA ARG A 289 6.94 -27.21 -4.11
C ARG A 289 8.39 -27.68 -4.15
N GLN A 290 8.89 -27.89 -5.37
CA GLN A 290 10.31 -28.11 -5.60
C GLN A 290 11.02 -26.77 -5.77
N ILE A 291 12.11 -26.57 -5.03
CA ILE A 291 12.93 -25.35 -5.05
C ILE A 291 14.38 -25.79 -5.21
N ASN A 292 14.88 -25.79 -6.45
CA ASN A 292 16.18 -26.36 -6.81
C ASN A 292 16.27 -27.82 -6.31
N ASN A 293 17.23 -28.11 -5.44
CA ASN A 293 17.41 -29.43 -4.82
C ASN A 293 16.66 -29.60 -3.48
N LYS A 294 15.93 -28.57 -3.04
CA LYS A 294 15.16 -28.56 -1.80
C LYS A 294 13.67 -28.68 -2.08
N LYS A 295 12.92 -29.10 -1.08
CA LYS A 295 11.47 -29.25 -1.14
C LYS A 295 10.80 -28.42 -0.04
N LEU A 296 9.88 -27.56 -0.41
CA LEU A 296 9.08 -26.77 0.54
C LEU A 296 7.73 -27.43 0.73
N LEU A 297 7.37 -27.69 1.99
CA LEU A 297 6.10 -28.30 2.37
C LEU A 297 5.36 -27.38 3.35
N LEU A 298 4.16 -26.94 2.97
CA LEU A 298 3.22 -26.33 3.91
C LEU A 298 2.30 -27.42 4.44
N LEU A 299 2.29 -27.60 5.75
CA LEU A 299 1.61 -28.69 6.43
C LEU A 299 0.57 -28.13 7.41
N ARG A 300 -0.52 -28.87 7.62
CA ARG A 300 -1.58 -28.50 8.57
C ARG A 300 -2.10 -29.72 9.30
N LYS A 301 -2.47 -29.57 10.58
CA LYS A 301 -3.14 -30.64 11.34
C LYS A 301 -4.46 -31.04 10.67
N ARG A 302 -4.72 -32.34 10.56
CA ARG A 302 -6.01 -32.88 10.13
C ARG A 302 -7.09 -32.44 11.11
N LYS A 303 -8.06 -31.68 10.62
CA LYS A 303 -9.34 -31.56 11.33
C LYS A 303 -10.06 -32.91 11.18
N MET A 304 -10.45 -33.52 12.30
CA MET A 304 -11.50 -34.53 12.28
C MET A 304 -12.76 -33.82 11.77
N LEU A 305 -13.15 -34.05 10.53
CA LEU A 305 -14.48 -33.69 10.07
C LEU A 305 -15.45 -34.46 10.96
N ARG A 306 -16.25 -33.77 11.79
CA ARG A 306 -17.47 -34.39 12.32
C ARG A 306 -18.26 -34.82 11.10
N LYS A 307 -18.53 -36.12 10.94
CA LYS A 307 -19.45 -36.62 9.92
C LYS A 307 -20.79 -35.93 10.16
N SER A 308 -21.10 -34.88 9.41
CA SER A 308 -22.41 -34.26 9.39
C SER A 308 -23.20 -34.82 8.23
N VAL A 309 -24.11 -35.72 8.60
CA VAL A 309 -25.45 -35.94 8.04
C VAL A 309 -25.55 -36.51 6.63
N SER A 310 -26.25 -37.64 6.56
CA SER A 310 -26.82 -38.32 5.40
C SER A 310 -27.32 -37.37 4.31
N CYS A 311 -26.88 -37.61 3.07
CA CYS A 311 -27.59 -37.15 1.89
C CYS A 311 -29.05 -37.61 1.97
N CYS A 312 -29.99 -36.68 2.09
CA CYS A 312 -31.34 -36.92 1.60
C CYS A 312 -31.26 -36.93 0.07
N THR A 313 -31.40 -38.11 -0.52
CA THR A 313 -31.72 -38.26 -1.94
C THR A 313 -33.13 -37.75 -2.18
N CYS A 314 -33.28 -36.92 -3.21
CA CYS A 314 -34.55 -36.45 -3.75
C CYS A 314 -35.43 -37.60 -4.26
#